data_AF-A0AAU4AP42-F1
#
_entry.id   AF-A0AAU4AP42-F1
#
_cell.length_a   1.000
_cell.length_b   1.000
_cell.length_c   1.000
_cell.angle_alpha   90.00
_cell.angle_beta   90.00
_cell.angle_gamma   90.00
#
_symmetry.space_group_name_H-M   'P 1'
#
loop_
_entity.id
_entity.type
_entity.pdbx_description
1 polymer ?
#
loop_
_entity_poly.entity_id
_entity_poly.type
_entity_poly.pdbx_seq_one_letter_code
_entity_poly.pdbx_strand_id
1 'polypeptide(L)'
;MTDPVAQGARAAAQRLAGPAHPDLAVDVEVALHTRGADDEPRQYADPAALGSLIVSIATLAWTIYNDIRSRSTAAPAPDAVARRVRHELDRSDTPAPPLPPAERDRIIDVTIEETLTPAQDQASENP
;
A
#
# COMPACT_ATOMS: atom_id res chain seq x y z
N MET A 1 8.46 -3.93 16.88
CA MET A 1 8.13 -2.75 16.07
C MET A 1 7.17 -3.21 14.99
N THR A 2 5.94 -2.71 15.00
CA THR A 2 4.92 -3.09 14.02
C THR A 2 5.31 -2.48 12.68
N ASP A 3 5.46 -3.28 11.63
CA ASP A 3 5.70 -2.75 10.27
C ASP A 3 4.41 -2.10 9.77
N PRO A 4 4.35 -0.76 9.60
CA PRO A 4 3.15 -0.07 9.15
C PRO A 4 2.75 -0.49 7.74
N VAL A 5 3.69 -0.93 6.90
CA VAL A 5 3.39 -1.48 5.58
C VAL A 5 2.67 -2.82 5.70
N ALA A 6 3.16 -3.71 6.57
CA ALA A 6 2.50 -5.01 6.80
C ALA A 6 1.12 -4.82 7.44
N GLN A 7 0.98 -3.90 8.40
CA GLN A 7 -0.30 -3.59 9.02
C GLN A 7 -1.29 -2.98 8.03
N GLY A 8 -0.86 -1.98 7.25
CA GLY A 8 -1.69 -1.33 6.23
C GLY A 8 -2.13 -2.29 5.14
N ALA A 9 -1.20 -3.12 4.62
CA ALA A 9 -1.52 -4.12 3.60
C ALA A 9 -2.55 -5.14 4.11
N ARG A 10 -2.42 -5.63 5.35
CA ARG A 10 -3.39 -6.56 5.96
C ARG A 10 -4.77 -5.93 6.14
N ALA A 11 -4.83 -4.73 6.67
CA ALA A 11 -6.10 -4.04 6.91
C ALA A 11 -6.80 -3.71 5.58
N ALA A 12 -6.04 -3.30 4.56
CA ALA A 12 -6.54 -3.13 3.21
C ALA A 12 -7.06 -4.43 2.62
N ALA A 13 -6.31 -5.54 2.76
CA ALA A 13 -6.75 -6.86 2.32
C ALA A 13 -8.05 -7.28 3.00
N GLN A 14 -8.22 -7.02 4.31
CA GLN A 14 -9.45 -7.34 5.03
C GLN A 14 -10.65 -6.50 4.57
N ARG A 15 -10.44 -5.21 4.22
CA ARG A 15 -11.51 -4.35 3.69
C ARG A 15 -11.87 -4.65 2.24
N LEU A 16 -10.90 -5.13 1.46
CA LEU A 16 -11.07 -5.51 0.06
C LEU A 16 -11.48 -6.98 -0.10
N ALA A 17 -11.27 -7.80 0.93
CA ALA A 17 -11.74 -9.17 0.98
C ALA A 17 -13.26 -9.19 0.88
N GLY A 18 -13.74 -9.90 -0.11
CA GLY A 18 -15.16 -10.03 -0.41
C GLY A 18 -15.40 -11.24 -1.30
N PRO A 19 -16.65 -11.48 -1.71
CA PRO A 19 -16.99 -12.63 -2.55
C PRO A 19 -16.19 -12.72 -3.86
N ALA A 20 -15.70 -11.58 -4.35
CA ALA A 20 -14.88 -11.49 -5.56
C ALA A 20 -13.40 -11.87 -5.35
N HIS A 21 -12.89 -11.74 -4.13
CA HIS A 21 -11.48 -11.97 -3.78
C HIS A 21 -11.35 -12.67 -2.42
N PRO A 22 -11.80 -13.92 -2.30
CA PRO A 22 -11.82 -14.65 -1.02
C PRO A 22 -10.41 -14.93 -0.47
N ASP A 23 -9.43 -15.11 -1.35
CA ASP A 23 -8.05 -15.46 -0.99
C ASP A 23 -7.13 -14.24 -0.84
N LEU A 24 -7.67 -13.01 -0.92
CA LEU A 24 -6.87 -11.79 -0.94
C LEU A 24 -5.99 -11.61 0.31
N ALA A 25 -6.52 -11.99 1.47
CA ALA A 25 -5.75 -11.96 2.71
C ALA A 25 -4.55 -12.92 2.66
N VAL A 26 -4.71 -14.10 2.06
CA VAL A 26 -3.65 -15.08 1.88
C VAL A 26 -2.60 -14.57 0.89
N ASP A 27 -3.04 -14.01 -0.23
CA ASP A 27 -2.15 -13.43 -1.25
C ASP A 27 -1.28 -12.30 -0.68
N VAL A 28 -1.85 -11.45 0.18
CA VAL A 28 -1.11 -10.38 0.85
C VAL A 28 -0.08 -10.92 1.84
N GLU A 29 -0.40 -11.94 2.63
CA GLU A 29 0.59 -12.56 3.53
C GLU A 29 1.74 -13.20 2.75
N VAL A 30 1.46 -13.88 1.64
CA VAL A 30 2.49 -14.46 0.76
C VAL A 30 3.38 -13.35 0.17
N ALA A 31 2.78 -12.25 -0.28
CA ALA A 31 3.52 -11.11 -0.81
C ALA A 31 4.37 -10.42 0.26
N LEU A 32 3.85 -10.25 1.49
CA LEU A 32 4.60 -9.70 2.63
C LEU A 32 5.77 -10.62 3.03
N HIS A 33 5.54 -11.94 3.05
CA HIS A 33 6.58 -12.91 3.34
C HIS A 33 7.69 -12.88 2.28
N THR A 34 7.32 -12.73 1.01
CA THR A 34 8.25 -12.61 -0.11
C THR A 34 9.03 -11.29 -0.07
N ARG A 35 8.38 -10.18 0.29
CA ARG A 35 9.01 -8.86 0.50
C ARG A 35 10.07 -8.90 1.61
N GLY A 36 9.84 -9.66 2.67
CA GLY A 36 10.81 -9.82 3.76
C GLY A 36 11.97 -10.75 3.43
N ALA A 37 11.86 -11.54 2.36
CA ALA A 37 12.83 -12.57 1.98
C ALA A 37 13.86 -12.12 0.93
N ASP A 38 13.63 -11.03 0.19
CA ASP A 38 14.55 -10.56 -0.87
C ASP A 38 14.55 -9.03 -1.04
N ASP A 39 15.75 -8.46 -1.09
CA ASP A 39 16.10 -7.05 -1.28
C ASP A 39 16.05 -6.61 -2.77
N GLU A 40 15.32 -7.30 -3.64
CA GLU A 40 15.27 -6.99 -5.09
C GLU A 40 13.89 -6.49 -5.56
N PRO A 41 13.85 -5.49 -6.47
CA PRO A 41 12.60 -5.00 -7.05
C PRO A 41 12.03 -6.07 -8.00
N ARG A 42 11.17 -6.94 -7.47
CA ARG A 42 10.57 -8.02 -8.26
C ARG A 42 9.52 -7.49 -9.23
N GLN A 43 9.87 -7.72 -10.49
CA GLN A 43 9.11 -7.57 -11.70
C GLN A 43 7.83 -8.40 -11.59
N TYR A 44 6.67 -7.78 -11.84
CA TYR A 44 5.35 -8.40 -11.72
C TYR A 44 5.16 -9.49 -12.78
N ALA A 45 5.41 -10.73 -12.38
CA ALA A 45 5.00 -11.91 -13.13
C ALA A 45 4.32 -12.88 -12.17
N ASP A 46 3.05 -13.18 -12.45
CA ASP A 46 2.29 -14.34 -11.97
C ASP A 46 1.49 -14.21 -10.62
N PRO A 47 0.52 -15.11 -10.33
CA PRO A 47 -0.94 -14.89 -10.24
C PRO A 47 -1.45 -14.21 -8.95
N ALA A 48 -0.57 -13.78 -8.04
CA ALA A 48 -0.89 -13.01 -6.83
C ALA A 48 -0.90 -11.50 -7.11
N ALA A 49 -1.37 -11.11 -8.30
CA ALA A 49 -1.27 -9.75 -8.82
C ALA A 49 -1.88 -8.71 -7.87
N LEU A 50 -2.95 -9.08 -7.16
CA LEU A 50 -3.65 -8.18 -6.25
C LEU A 50 -2.97 -8.03 -4.88
N GLY A 51 -2.53 -9.14 -4.28
CA GLY A 51 -1.82 -9.10 -3.00
C GLY A 51 -0.46 -8.39 -3.12
N SER A 52 0.28 -8.67 -4.19
CA SER A 52 1.54 -7.97 -4.50
C SER A 52 1.32 -6.48 -4.78
N LEU A 53 0.24 -6.12 -5.47
CA LEU A 53 -0.14 -4.74 -5.72
C LEU A 53 -0.40 -3.99 -4.40
N ILE A 54 -1.20 -4.56 -3.50
CA ILE A 54 -1.49 -3.96 -2.19
C ILE A 54 -0.20 -3.74 -1.41
N VAL A 55 0.68 -4.75 -1.31
CA VAL A 55 1.95 -4.63 -0.59
C VAL A 55 2.87 -3.57 -1.21
N SER A 56 2.90 -3.47 -2.54
CA SER A 56 3.71 -2.47 -3.24
C SER A 56 3.19 -1.05 -3.05
N ILE A 57 1.87 -0.85 -3.12
CA ILE A 57 1.23 0.45 -2.84
C ILE A 57 1.51 0.87 -1.40
N ALA A 58 1.32 -0.04 -0.43
CA ALA A 58 1.61 0.23 0.98
C ALA A 58 3.09 0.60 1.18
N THR A 59 4.01 -0.11 0.53
CA THR A 59 5.46 0.19 0.58
C THR A 59 5.76 1.57 0.01
N LEU A 60 5.20 1.89 -1.16
CA LEU A 60 5.40 3.17 -1.83
C LEU A 60 4.80 4.33 -1.01
N ALA A 61 3.59 4.16 -0.48
CA ALA A 61 2.93 5.14 0.39
C ALA A 61 3.75 5.44 1.63
N TRP A 62 4.26 4.40 2.30
CA TRP A 62 5.14 4.55 3.46
C TRP A 62 6.47 5.22 3.11
N THR A 63 7.07 4.88 1.97
CA THR A 63 8.31 5.50 1.48
C THR A 63 8.12 6.99 1.22
N ILE A 64 7.04 7.37 0.53
CA ILE A 64 6.69 8.76 0.25
C ILE A 64 6.38 9.51 1.56
N TYR A 65 5.64 8.89 2.49
CA TYR A 65 5.36 9.49 3.80
C TYR A 65 6.66 9.80 4.56
N ASN A 66 7.59 8.84 4.62
CA ASN A 66 8.88 9.05 5.28
C ASN A 66 9.76 10.07 4.54
N ASP A 67 9.75 10.07 3.22
CA ASP A 67 10.47 11.07 2.42
C ASP A 67 9.96 12.48 2.72
N ILE A 68 8.64 12.71 2.71
CA ILE A 68 8.05 14.02 3.04
C ILE A 68 8.33 14.39 4.50
N ARG A 69 8.16 13.46 5.44
CA ARG A 69 8.44 13.66 6.86
C ARG A 69 9.91 13.94 7.14
N SER A 70 10.83 13.35 6.37
CA SER A 70 12.27 13.61 6.54
C SER A 70 12.64 15.04 6.12
N ARG A 71 11.87 15.63 5.20
CA ARG A 71 12.09 16.98 4.67
C ARG A 71 11.29 18.06 5.41
N SER A 72 10.34 17.69 6.27
CA SER A 72 9.43 18.61 6.95
C SER A 72 9.10 18.16 8.37
N THR A 73 9.11 19.08 9.33
CA THR A 73 8.74 18.80 10.73
C THR A 73 7.23 18.59 10.93
N ALA A 74 6.40 18.91 9.95
CA ALA A 74 4.96 18.69 9.98
C ALA A 74 4.58 17.30 9.44
N ALA A 75 3.56 16.68 10.05
CA ALA A 75 3.02 15.41 9.57
C ALA A 75 2.50 15.57 8.12
N PRO A 76 2.93 14.69 7.18
CA PRO A 76 2.45 14.71 5.80
C PRO A 76 0.92 14.56 5.73
N ALA A 77 0.27 15.42 4.96
CA ALA A 77 -1.16 15.27 4.68
C ALA A 77 -1.41 14.01 3.83
N PRO A 78 -2.41 13.17 4.16
CA PRO A 78 -2.73 11.95 3.40
C PRO A 78 -2.98 12.23 1.91
N ASP A 79 -3.65 13.34 1.61
CA ASP A 79 -3.90 13.79 0.23
C ASP A 79 -2.62 14.07 -0.58
N ALA A 80 -1.54 14.49 0.08
CA ALA A 80 -0.26 14.74 -0.58
C ALA A 80 0.44 13.42 -0.91
N VAL A 81 0.42 12.47 0.04
CA VAL A 81 0.96 11.12 -0.17
C VAL A 81 0.17 10.40 -1.26
N ALA A 82 -1.17 10.43 -1.21
CA ALA A 82 -2.02 9.77 -2.18
C ALA A 82 -1.81 10.29 -3.62
N ARG A 83 -1.72 11.61 -3.80
CA ARG A 83 -1.42 12.21 -5.12
C ARG A 83 -0.06 11.77 -5.65
N ARG A 84 0.96 11.71 -4.78
CA ARG A 84 2.31 11.29 -5.18
C ARG A 84 2.34 9.80 -5.54
N VAL A 85 1.68 8.94 -4.75
CA VAL A 85 1.55 7.50 -5.03
C VAL A 85 0.90 7.27 -6.40
N ARG A 86 -0.24 7.93 -6.68
CA ARG A 86 -0.92 7.82 -7.98
C ARG A 86 -0.01 8.24 -9.14
N HIS A 87 0.71 9.36 -8.99
CA HIS A 87 1.64 9.84 -10.01
C HIS A 87 2.81 8.87 -10.26
N GLU A 88 3.37 8.26 -9.21
CA GLU A 88 4.43 7.27 -9.37
C GLU A 88 3.89 5.97 -10.01
N LEU A 89 2.69 5.51 -9.62
CA LEU A 89 2.04 4.35 -10.25
C LEU A 89 1.77 4.55 -11.75
N ASP A 90 1.28 5.73 -12.15
CA ASP A 90 1.09 6.07 -13.56
C ASP A 90 2.43 6.16 -14.32
N ARG A 91 3.51 6.54 -13.64
CA ARG A 91 4.86 6.62 -14.22
C ARG A 91 5.53 5.25 -14.36
N SER A 92 5.21 4.29 -13.49
CA SER A 92 5.86 2.99 -13.44
C SER A 92 5.52 2.06 -14.61
N ASP A 93 4.74 2.51 -15.61
CA ASP A 93 4.27 1.75 -16.79
C ASP A 93 3.88 0.31 -16.42
N THR A 94 3.30 0.18 -15.22
CA THR A 94 3.02 -1.12 -14.63
C THR A 94 1.74 -1.59 -15.28
N PRO A 95 1.73 -2.76 -15.95
CA PRO A 95 0.52 -3.27 -16.56
C PRO A 95 -0.55 -3.35 -15.49
N ALA A 96 -1.58 -2.51 -15.64
CA ALA A 96 -2.70 -2.51 -14.73
C ALA A 96 -3.25 -3.95 -14.72
N PRO A 97 -3.45 -4.57 -13.54
CA PRO A 97 -4.18 -5.83 -13.50
C PRO A 97 -5.51 -5.65 -14.25
N PRO A 98 -6.07 -6.73 -14.83
CA PRO A 98 -7.33 -6.68 -15.58
C PRO A 98 -8.52 -6.43 -14.64
N LEU A 99 -8.51 -5.28 -13.98
CA LEU A 99 -9.49 -4.77 -13.05
C LEU A 99 -10.11 -3.52 -13.68
N PRO A 100 -11.41 -3.29 -13.46
CA PRO A 100 -12.03 -2.04 -13.87
C PRO A 100 -11.34 -0.87 -13.14
N PRO A 101 -11.17 0.30 -13.80
CA PRO A 101 -10.42 1.43 -13.26
C PRO A 101 -10.97 1.89 -11.90
N ALA A 102 -12.28 1.83 -11.70
CA ALA A 102 -12.91 2.16 -10.42
C ALA A 102 -12.50 1.23 -9.27
N GLU A 103 -12.30 -0.07 -9.55
CA GLU A 103 -11.86 -1.03 -8.54
C GLU A 103 -10.38 -0.82 -8.22
N ARG A 104 -9.55 -0.57 -9.25
CA ARG A 104 -8.13 -0.24 -9.08
C ARG A 104 -7.95 0.99 -8.18
N ASP A 105 -8.66 2.07 -8.48
CA ASP A 105 -8.57 3.33 -7.71
C ASP A 105 -9.03 3.11 -6.27
N ARG A 106 -10.09 2.32 -6.06
CA ARG A 106 -10.56 1.91 -4.72
C ARG A 106 -9.49 1.14 -3.95
N ILE A 107 -8.82 0.18 -4.58
CA ILE A 107 -7.74 -0.60 -3.94
C ILE A 107 -6.60 0.32 -3.52
N ILE A 108 -6.20 1.25 -4.39
CA ILE A 108 -5.14 2.22 -4.11
C ILE A 108 -5.51 3.08 -2.90
N ASP A 109 -6.72 3.66 -2.91
CA ASP A 109 -7.15 4.58 -1.86
C ASP A 109 -7.26 3.89 -0.50
N VAL A 110 -7.89 2.72 -0.45
CA VAL A 110 -8.01 1.92 0.78
C VAL A 110 -6.62 1.53 1.30
N THR A 111 -5.70 1.12 0.43
CA THR A 111 -4.36 0.72 0.85
C THR A 111 -3.55 1.87 1.43
N ILE A 112 -3.64 3.06 0.83
CA ILE A 112 -2.97 4.26 1.34
C ILE A 112 -3.54 4.66 2.68
N GLU A 113 -4.87 4.72 2.80
CA GLU A 113 -5.57 5.08 4.05
C GLU A 113 -5.15 4.15 5.20
N GLU A 114 -5.24 2.84 5.00
CA GLU A 114 -4.91 1.85 6.03
C GLU A 114 -3.43 1.85 6.41
N THR A 115 -2.53 2.16 5.45
CA THR A 115 -1.08 2.27 5.72
C THR A 115 -0.74 3.52 6.53
N LEU A 116 -1.43 4.63 6.28
CA LEU A 116 -1.16 5.90 6.95
C LEU A 116 -1.91 6.07 8.27
N THR A 117 -3.06 5.40 8.45
CA THR A 117 -3.86 5.41 9.67
C THR A 117 -3.02 5.22 10.95
N PRO A 118 -2.19 4.16 11.09
CA PRO A 118 -1.38 3.98 12.29
C PRO A 118 -0.35 5.09 12.49
N ALA A 119 0.12 5.76 11.43
CA ALA A 119 1.07 6.86 11.54
C ALA A 119 0.42 8.19 11.94
N GLN A 120 -0.87 8.37 11.62
CA GLN A 120 -1.66 9.54 12.01
C GLN A 120 -2.21 9.43 13.43
N ASP A 121 -2.56 8.22 13.87
CA ASP A 121 -3.00 7.93 15.23
C ASP A 121 -1.88 8.25 16.24
N GLN A 122 -0.65 7.84 15.93
CA GLN A 122 0.55 8.17 16.70
C GLN A 122 0.89 9.68 16.73
N ALA A 123 0.47 10.45 15.73
CA ALA A 123 0.65 11.90 15.70
C ALA A 123 -0.45 12.65 16.48
N SER A 124 -1.60 12.01 16.70
CA SER A 124 -2.73 12.58 17.46
C SER A 124 -2.61 12.31 18.96
N GLU A 125 -1.81 11.32 19.37
CA GLU A 125 -1.69 10.88 20.76
C GLU A 125 -0.55 11.57 21.56
N ASN A 126 0.11 12.59 21.01
CA ASN A 126 1.16 13.34 21.70
C ASN A 126 0.77 14.83 21.87
N PRO A 127 0.05 15.18 22.96
CA PRO A 127 -0.29 16.56 23.32
C PRO A 127 0.87 17.32 23.98
#